data_AF-A0A2W5Y574-F1
#
_entry.id   AF-A0A2W5Y574-F1
#
_cell.length_a   1.000
_cell.length_b   1.000
_cell.length_c   1.000
_cell.angle_alpha   90.00
_cell.angle_beta   90.00
_cell.angle_gamma   90.00
#
_symmetry.space_group_name_H-M   'P 1'
#
loop_
_entity.id
_entity.type
_entity.pdbx_description
1 polymer ?
#
loop_
_entity_poly.entity_id
_entity_poly.type
_entity_poly.pdbx_seq_one_letter_code
_entity_poly.pdbx_strand_id
1 'polypeptide(L)' 'MTDQPGAESTGYDPDEDPDAQPESLNPRTGDAASGEVGSDAPQDPDADPANLNPRSGDQA' A
#
# COMPACT_ATOMS: atom_id res chain seq x y z
N MET A 1 23.19 33.13 -6.64
CA MET A 1 22.48 31.86 -6.91
C MET A 1 23.51 30.96 -7.55
N THR A 2 23.96 29.93 -6.84
CA THR A 2 25.00 29.02 -7.34
C THR A 2 24.36 28.12 -8.38
N ASP A 3 24.69 28.33 -9.65
CA ASP A 3 24.37 27.40 -10.74
C ASP A 3 25.21 26.12 -10.53
N GLN A 4 24.54 24.99 -10.31
CA GLN A 4 25.18 23.69 -10.19
C GLN A 4 25.22 23.04 -11.59
N PRO A 5 26.40 22.91 -12.22
CA PRO A 5 26.49 22.36 -13.56
C PRO A 5 26.31 20.85 -13.51
N GLY A 6 25.34 20.31 -14.26
CA GLY A 6 25.29 18.88 -14.56
C GLY A 6 24.00 18.12 -14.21
N ALA A 7 22.88 18.78 -13.92
CA ALA A 7 21.60 18.07 -13.84
C ALA A 7 21.01 17.83 -15.25
N GLU A 8 21.76 17.16 -16.12
CA GLU A 8 21.14 16.36 -17.18
C GLU A 8 20.40 15.25 -16.41
N SER A 9 19.11 15.40 -16.17
CA SER A 9 18.35 14.43 -15.37
C SER A 9 18.23 13.14 -16.17
N THR A 10 19.26 12.29 -16.13
CA THR A 10 19.06 10.85 -16.27
C THR A 10 17.90 10.51 -15.34
N GLY A 11 16.86 9.89 -15.88
CA GLY A 11 15.68 9.55 -15.09
C GLY A 11 16.08 8.77 -13.84
N TYR A 12 15.31 8.92 -12.77
CA TYR A 12 15.54 8.16 -11.55
C TYR A 12 15.44 6.66 -11.84
N ASP A 13 16.49 5.92 -11.50
CA ASP A 13 16.53 4.46 -11.57
C ASP A 13 16.44 3.89 -10.14
N PRO A 14 15.34 3.24 -9.75
CA PRO A 14 15.21 2.63 -8.44
C PRO A 14 16.21 1.49 -8.21
N ASP A 15 16.74 0.86 -9.27
CA ASP A 15 17.73 -0.22 -9.13
C ASP A 15 19.12 0.33 -8.72
N GLU A 16 19.38 1.62 -8.98
CA GLU A 16 20.61 2.32 -8.58
C GLU A 16 20.47 3.06 -7.23
N ASP A 17 19.24 3.19 -6.70
CA ASP A 17 18.97 3.82 -5.41
C ASP A 17 18.95 2.78 -4.27
N PRO A 18 19.92 2.80 -3.34
CA PRO A 18 19.93 1.89 -2.19
C PRO A 18 18.72 2.09 -1.26
N ASP A 19 18.12 3.28 -1.19
CA ASP A 19 16.97 3.56 -0.34
C ASP A 19 15.65 3.05 -0.95
N ALA A 20 15.64 2.79 -2.27
CA ALA A 20 14.51 2.17 -2.95
C ALA A 20 14.47 0.64 -2.77
N GLN A 21 15.56 0.03 -2.27
CA GLN A 21 15.64 -1.42 -2.11
C GLN A 21 14.69 -1.91 -1.02
N PRO A 22 13.95 -3.03 -1.22
CA PRO A 22 13.01 -3.56 -0.23
C PRO A 22 13.64 -3.85 1.13
N GLU A 23 14.90 -4.28 1.15
CA GLU A 23 15.66 -4.56 2.37
C GLU A 23 15.92 -3.29 3.19
N SER A 24 16.09 -2.14 2.51
CA SER A 24 16.28 -0.84 3.14
C SER A 24 15.03 -0.33 3.86
N LEU A 25 13.85 -0.85 3.48
CA LEU A 25 12.57 -0.48 4.08
C LEU A 25 12.32 -1.14 5.45
N ASN A 26 13.22 -2.01 5.92
CA ASN A 26 13.11 -2.75 7.19
C ASN A 26 11.69 -3.34 7.41
N PRO A 27 11.15 -4.13 6.47
CA PRO A 27 9.82 -4.68 6.60
C PRO A 27 9.73 -5.58 7.83
N ARG A 28 8.56 -5.60 8.49
CA ARG A 28 8.31 -6.61 9.53
C ARG A 28 8.37 -7.99 8.87
N THR A 29 9.01 -8.95 9.53
CA THR A 29 9.15 -10.34 9.06
C THR A 29 8.50 -11.33 10.04
N GLY A 30 8.22 -12.55 9.59
CA GLY A 30 7.66 -13.62 10.44
C GLY A 30 6.26 -13.31 10.98
N ASP A 31 6.02 -13.61 12.25
CA ASP A 31 4.72 -13.39 12.91
C ASP A 31 4.32 -11.90 12.91
N ALA A 32 5.30 -10.98 12.90
CA ALA A 32 5.03 -9.54 12.82
C ALA A 32 4.62 -9.06 11.42
N ALA A 33 4.87 -9.86 10.37
CA ALA A 33 4.47 -9.60 8.97
C ALA A 33 3.06 -10.11 8.67
N SER A 34 2.70 -11.21 9.32
CA SER A 34 1.37 -11.80 9.30
C SER A 34 0.48 -10.88 10.12
N GLY A 35 0.07 -9.75 9.54
CA GLY A 35 -0.80 -8.77 10.21
C GLY A 35 -1.85 -9.52 11.01
N GLU A 36 -1.88 -9.28 12.32
CA GLU A 36 -2.71 -10.02 13.27
C GLU A 36 -4.10 -10.21 12.65
N VAL A 37 -4.40 -11.43 12.18
CA VAL A 37 -5.79 -11.84 11.97
C VAL A 37 -6.30 -12.16 13.38
N GLY A 38 -6.28 -11.14 14.22
CA GLY A 38 -6.84 -11.18 15.54
C GLY A 38 -8.33 -11.34 15.34
N SER A 39 -8.97 -12.00 16.29
CA SER A 39 -10.42 -12.00 16.44
C SER A 39 -11.05 -10.59 16.49
N ASP A 40 -10.22 -9.53 16.57
CA ASP A 40 -10.57 -8.11 16.53
C ASP A 40 -10.31 -7.43 15.17
N ALA A 41 -9.88 -8.17 14.14
CA ALA A 41 -9.84 -7.62 12.79
C ALA A 41 -11.26 -7.17 12.41
N PRO A 42 -11.48 -5.90 12.04
CA PRO A 42 -12.81 -5.42 11.70
C PRO A 42 -13.37 -6.32 10.61
N GLN A 43 -14.39 -7.11 10.97
CA GLN A 43 -15.12 -7.92 10.01
C GLN A 43 -15.68 -6.92 9.00
N ASP A 44 -15.36 -7.11 7.72
CA ASP A 44 -15.92 -6.29 6.66
C ASP A 44 -17.45 -6.38 6.78
N PRO A 45 -18.12 -5.29 7.19
CA PRO A 45 -19.57 -5.34 7.40
C PRO A 45 -20.28 -5.66 6.09
N ASP A 46 -19.69 -5.35 4.93
CA ASP A 46 -20.27 -5.64 3.63
C ASP A 46 -19.98 -7.07 3.13
N ALA A 47 -19.19 -7.87 3.87
CA ALA A 47 -18.95 -9.28 3.55
C ALA A 47 -20.14 -10.18 3.92
N ASP A 48 -21.01 -9.77 4.84
CA ASP A 48 -22.26 -10.47 5.13
C ASP A 48 -23.33 -10.06 4.09
N PRO A 49 -23.88 -10.99 3.30
CA PRO A 49 -24.97 -10.69 2.37
C PRO A 49 -26.20 -10.05 3.03
N ALA A 50 -26.41 -10.28 4.33
CA ALA A 50 -27.50 -9.67 5.11
C ALA A 50 -27.29 -8.17 5.36
N ASN A 51 -26.05 -7.69 5.29
CA ASN A 51 -25.70 -6.27 5.44
C ASN A 51 -25.72 -5.51 4.11
N LEU A 52 -25.90 -6.20 2.98
CA LEU A 52 -26.07 -5.54 1.68
C LEU A 52 -27.41 -4.81 1.62
N ASN A 53 -27.35 -3.51 1.37
CA ASN A 53 -28.56 -2.75 1.04
C ASN A 53 -29.26 -3.38 -0.19
N PRO A 54 -30.60 -3.45 -0.22
CA PRO A 54 -31.33 -4.01 -1.34
C PRO A 54 -30.95 -3.33 -2.65
N ARG A 55 -30.42 -4.10 -3.61
CA ARG A 55 -30.16 -3.62 -4.98
C ARG A 55 -31.39 -3.75 -5.88
N SER A 56 -32.57 -3.47 -5.35
CA SER A 56 -33.79 -3.39 -6.16
C SER A 56 -33.62 -2.18 -7.09
N GLY A 57 -33.26 -2.43 -8.34
CA GLY A 57 -33.02 -1.42 -9.37
C GLY A 57 -34.29 -0.69 -9.84
N ASP A 58 -35.12 -0.20 -8.92
CA ASP A 58 -36.32 0.60 -9.21
C ASP A 58 -36.08 2.11 -9.02
N GLN A 59 -34.83 2.55 -9.19
CA GLN A 59 -34.47 3.97 -9.29
C GLN A 59 -33.59 4.15 -10.54
N ALA A 60 -34.24 4.16 -11.71
CA ALA A 60 -33.69 4.61 -12.98
C ALA A 60 -34.59 5.71 -13.56
#